data_AF-A0A168NUQ0-F1
#
_entry.id   AF-A0A168NUQ0-F1
#
_cell.length_a   1.000
_cell.length_b   1.000
_cell.length_c   1.000
_cell.angle_alpha   90.00
_cell.angle_beta   90.00
_cell.angle_gamma   90.00
#
_symmetry.space_group_name_H-M   'P 1'
#
loop_
_entity.id
_entity.type
_entity.pdbx_description
1 polymer ?
#
loop_
_entity_poly.entity_id
_entity_poly.type
_entity_poly.pdbx_seq_one_letter_code
_entity_poly.pdbx_strand_id
1 'polypeptide(L)'
;MAKKNRAIPAPKKSDSEYKPATLKDLLSSDILEQLKSQADEMKAEEKKKKEEQELMKAEARKQEQKKLDNNFEHLLENSNMDWHKYK
;
A
#
# COMPACT_ATOMS: atom_id res chain seq x y z
N MET A 1 -37.76 70.90 -3.03
CA MET A 1 -37.41 69.46 -3.01
C MET A 1 -36.27 69.23 -3.99
N ALA A 2 -35.16 68.65 -3.55
CA ALA A 2 -34.19 67.80 -4.30
C ALA A 2 -32.78 67.95 -3.71
N LYS A 3 -32.43 67.11 -2.72
CA LYS A 3 -31.05 66.90 -2.27
C LYS A 3 -30.38 65.91 -3.24
N LYS A 4 -29.27 66.31 -3.86
CA LYS A 4 -28.49 65.50 -4.81
C LYS A 4 -27.48 64.65 -4.02
N ASN A 5 -27.79 63.35 -3.87
CA ASN A 5 -26.90 62.38 -3.24
C ASN A 5 -25.75 62.01 -4.19
N ARG A 6 -24.52 62.32 -3.79
CA ARG A 6 -23.29 61.93 -4.48
C ARG A 6 -22.81 60.61 -3.88
N ALA A 7 -22.93 59.52 -4.63
CA ALA A 7 -22.43 58.21 -4.21
C ALA A 7 -20.89 58.21 -4.20
N ILE A 8 -20.32 57.75 -3.09
CA ILE A 8 -18.88 57.53 -2.92
C ILE A 8 -18.57 56.14 -3.49
N PRO A 9 -17.61 55.98 -4.41
CA PRO A 9 -17.18 54.66 -4.86
C PRO A 9 -16.36 53.98 -3.75
N ALA A 10 -16.79 52.80 -3.32
CA ALA A 10 -16.02 51.94 -2.42
C ALA A 10 -14.76 51.41 -3.13
N PRO A 11 -13.62 51.26 -2.41
CA PRO A 11 -12.41 50.72 -3.00
C PRO A 11 -12.61 49.24 -3.38
N LYS A 12 -12.37 48.91 -4.65
CA LYS A 12 -12.29 47.52 -5.12
C LYS A 12 -11.06 46.87 -4.48
N LYS A 13 -11.28 45.88 -3.63
CA LYS A 13 -10.22 44.99 -3.14
C LYS A 13 -9.66 44.24 -4.34
N SER A 14 -8.35 44.33 -4.52
CA SER A 14 -7.59 43.69 -5.57
C SER A 14 -7.61 42.17 -5.41
N ASP A 15 -8.20 41.47 -6.38
CA ASP A 15 -8.13 40.01 -6.57
C ASP A 15 -6.71 39.58 -7.02
N SER A 16 -5.67 39.91 -6.26
CA SER A 16 -4.28 39.62 -6.62
C SER A 16 -3.46 38.94 -5.52
N GLU A 17 -4.12 38.30 -4.55
CA GLU A 17 -3.45 37.57 -3.45
C GLU A 17 -3.83 36.10 -3.35
N TYR A 18 -4.49 35.53 -4.37
CA TYR A 18 -4.70 34.08 -4.47
C TYR A 18 -3.51 33.41 -5.17
N LYS A 19 -2.32 33.45 -4.58
CA LYS A 19 -1.44 32.29 -4.74
C LYS A 19 -2.18 31.14 -4.06
N PRO A 20 -2.43 30.00 -4.74
CA PRO A 20 -2.97 28.86 -4.03
C PRO A 20 -1.94 28.50 -2.97
N ALA A 21 -2.25 28.77 -1.70
CA ALA A 21 -1.53 28.17 -0.58
C ALA A 21 -1.64 26.68 -0.83
N THR A 22 -0.61 26.09 -1.43
CA THR A 22 -0.59 24.65 -1.70
C THR A 22 -0.78 23.99 -0.35
N LEU A 23 -1.52 22.88 -0.28
CA LEU A 23 -1.81 22.19 0.99
C LEU A 23 -0.56 21.94 1.87
N LYS A 24 0.63 21.92 1.25
CA LYS A 24 1.95 21.91 1.93
C LYS A 24 2.29 23.14 2.78
N ASP A 25 1.69 24.28 2.51
CA ASP A 25 1.94 25.58 3.15
C ASP A 25 0.94 25.84 4.29
N LEU A 26 -0.21 25.14 4.26
CA LEU A 26 -1.22 25.12 5.34
C LEU A 26 -0.96 24.00 6.37
N LEU A 27 -0.36 22.89 5.94
CA LEU A 27 0.16 21.85 6.84
C LEU A 27 1.56 22.25 7.30
N SER A 28 1.76 22.38 8.60
CA SER A 28 3.11 22.53 9.15
C SER A 28 3.97 21.35 8.67
N SER A 29 5.23 21.63 8.31
CA SER A 29 6.20 20.62 7.89
C SER A 29 6.29 19.45 8.86
N ASP A 30 6.07 19.74 10.14
CA ASP A 30 6.04 18.80 11.26
C ASP A 30 4.92 17.74 11.11
N ILE A 31 3.70 18.15 10.72
CA ILE A 31 2.58 17.21 10.48
C ILE A 31 2.85 16.35 9.23
N LEU A 32 3.47 16.92 8.19
CA LEU A 32 3.85 16.15 7.01
C LEU A 32 4.94 15.11 7.31
N GLU A 33 5.85 15.41 8.23
CA GLU A 33 6.89 14.49 8.66
C GLU A 33 6.31 13.36 9.53
N GLN A 34 5.41 13.69 10.45
CA GLN A 34 4.62 12.70 11.20
C GLN A 34 3.82 11.77 10.29
N LEU A 35 3.14 12.32 9.28
CA LEU A 35 2.35 11.53 8.34
C LEU A 35 3.23 10.59 7.50
N LYS A 36 4.43 11.02 7.11
CA LYS A 36 5.39 10.16 6.42
C LYS A 36 5.89 9.05 7.33
N SER A 37 6.25 9.37 8.58
CA SER A 37 6.66 8.37 9.57
C SER A 37 5.59 7.29 9.75
N GLN A 38 4.33 7.69 9.94
CA GLN A 38 3.20 6.76 10.05
C GLN A 38 2.98 5.95 8.76
N ALA A 39 3.08 6.59 7.60
CA ALA A 39 2.94 5.89 6.32
C ALA A 39 4.04 4.85 6.11
N ASP A 40 5.26 5.13 6.55
CA ASP A 40 6.39 4.21 6.42
C ASP A 40 6.32 3.08 7.46
N GLU A 41 5.84 3.35 8.67
CA GLU A 41 5.49 2.32 9.67
C GLU A 41 4.42 1.36 9.15
N MET A 42 3.31 1.89 8.61
CA MET A 42 2.25 1.07 8.03
C MET A 42 2.74 0.21 6.87
N LYS A 43 3.57 0.75 5.97
CA LYS A 43 4.17 -0.04 4.88
C LYS A 43 5.10 -1.12 5.40
N ALA A 44 5.84 -0.86 6.48
CA ALA A 44 6.71 -1.86 7.09
C ALA A 44 5.89 -3.00 7.71
N GLU A 45 4.76 -2.69 8.36
CA GLU A 45 3.83 -3.71 8.87
C GLU A 45 3.17 -4.53 7.76
N GLU A 46 2.73 -3.88 6.67
CA GLU A 46 2.16 -4.58 5.52
C GLU A 46 3.16 -5.53 4.87
N LYS A 47 4.42 -5.11 4.72
CA LYS A 47 5.49 -5.97 4.22
C LYS A 47 5.71 -7.18 5.12
N LYS A 48 5.79 -6.98 6.44
CA LYS A 48 5.92 -8.09 7.41
C LYS A 48 4.77 -9.08 7.31
N LYS A 49 3.51 -8.60 7.23
CA LYS A 49 2.34 -9.47 7.08
C LYS A 49 2.39 -10.26 5.77
N LYS A 50 2.83 -9.63 4.68
CA LYS A 50 2.96 -10.31 3.39
C LYS A 50 4.05 -11.39 3.43
N GLU A 51 5.21 -11.08 4.00
CA GLU A 51 6.30 -12.04 4.19
C GLU A 51 5.87 -13.22 5.07
N GLU A 52 5.15 -12.97 6.16
CA GLU A 52 4.62 -14.02 7.03
C GLU A 52 3.59 -14.91 6.30
N GLN A 53 2.71 -14.33 5.50
CA GLN A 53 1.77 -15.10 4.67
C GLN A 53 2.49 -15.95 3.61
N GLU A 54 3.56 -15.45 3.01
CA GLU A 54 4.36 -16.20 2.04
C GLU A 54 5.12 -17.35 2.71
N LEU A 55 5.67 -17.13 3.91
CA LEU A 55 6.31 -18.15 4.74
C LEU A 55 5.33 -19.26 5.13
N MET A 56 4.14 -18.91 5.61
CA MET A 56 3.09 -19.87 5.98
C MET A 56 2.66 -20.72 4.78
N LYS A 57 2.52 -20.11 3.59
CA LYS A 57 2.21 -20.84 2.35
C LYS A 57 3.34 -21.78 1.94
N ALA A 58 4.60 -21.34 2.06
CA ALA A 58 5.75 -22.17 1.74
C ALA A 58 5.86 -23.36 2.70
N GLU A 59 5.61 -23.16 4.00
CA GLU A 59 5.60 -24.22 4.99
C GLU A 59 4.46 -25.22 4.76
N ALA A 60 3.26 -24.73 4.45
CA ALA A 60 2.13 -25.60 4.10
C ALA A 60 2.46 -26.49 2.88
N ARG A 61 3.01 -25.91 1.81
CA ARG A 61 3.45 -26.70 0.64
C ARG A 61 4.51 -27.73 1.01
N LYS A 62 5.47 -27.38 1.87
CA LYS A 62 6.50 -28.31 2.33
C LYS A 62 5.92 -29.45 3.15
N GLN A 63 4.93 -29.18 4.01
CA GLN A 63 4.25 -30.22 4.78
C GLN A 63 3.40 -31.13 3.89
N GLU A 64 2.68 -30.56 2.92
CA GLU A 64 1.93 -31.32 1.92
C GLU A 64 2.86 -32.19 1.07
N GLN A 65 3.98 -31.63 0.58
CA GLN A 65 4.97 -32.40 -0.15
C GLN A 65 5.54 -33.53 0.69
N LYS A 66 5.88 -33.28 1.95
CA LYS A 66 6.28 -34.35 2.89
C LYS A 66 5.19 -35.41 3.07
N LYS A 67 3.91 -35.03 3.12
CA LYS A 67 2.82 -36.01 3.22
C LYS A 67 2.70 -36.84 1.94
N LEU A 68 2.86 -36.22 0.77
CA LEU A 68 2.84 -36.89 -0.52
C LEU A 68 4.05 -37.81 -0.71
N ASP A 69 5.24 -37.38 -0.27
CA ASP A 69 6.47 -38.18 -0.28
C ASP A 69 6.38 -39.38 0.68
N ASN A 70 5.55 -39.30 1.73
CA ASN A 70 5.26 -40.43 2.62
C ASN A 70 4.05 -41.26 2.15
N ASN A 71 3.27 -40.77 1.19
CA ASN A 71 2.12 -41.50 0.67
C ASN A 71 2.59 -42.42 -0.47
N PHE A 72 2.56 -43.73 -0.18
CA PHE A 72 2.95 -44.78 -1.13
C PHE A 72 2.16 -44.76 -2.43
N GLU A 73 0.88 -44.36 -2.42
CA GLU A 73 0.06 -44.28 -3.63
C GLU A 73 0.58 -43.18 -4.57
N HIS A 74 0.85 -41.99 -4.04
CA HIS A 74 1.46 -40.89 -4.78
C HIS A 74 2.87 -41.23 -5.27
N LEU A 75 3.69 -41.88 -4.44
CA LEU A 75 5.01 -42.36 -4.87
C LEU A 75 4.89 -43.38 -6.00
N LEU A 76 3.94 -44.31 -5.95
CA LEU A 76 3.79 -45.36 -6.96
C LEU A 76 3.30 -44.79 -8.30
N GLU A 77 2.36 -43.85 -8.28
CA GLU A 77 1.85 -43.19 -9.49
C GLU A 77 2.89 -42.30 -10.17
N ASN A 78 3.72 -41.59 -9.39
CA ASN A 78 4.73 -40.66 -9.91
C ASN A 78 6.11 -41.32 -10.14
N SER A 79 6.36 -42.49 -9.54
CA SER A 79 7.57 -43.26 -9.77
C SER A 79 7.43 -44.08 -11.05
N ASN A 80 8.10 -43.67 -12.12
CA ASN A 80 8.23 -44.48 -13.33
C ASN A 80 9.23 -45.63 -13.08
N MET A 81 8.76 -46.67 -12.39
CA MET A 81 9.55 -47.83 -12.00
C MET A 81 9.60 -48.87 -13.14
N ASP A 82 10.23 -48.49 -14.25
CA ASP A 82 10.54 -49.38 -15.37
C ASP A 82 11.74 -50.28 -15.03
N TRP A 83 11.50 -51.41 -14.36
CA TRP A 83 12.53 -52.38 -13.99
C TRP A 83 13.31 -52.97 -15.18
N HIS A 84 12.75 -52.94 -16.38
CA HIS A 84 13.42 -53.33 -17.62
C HIS A 84 14.62 -52.44 -17.97
N LYS A 85 14.69 -51.21 -17.46
CA LYS A 85 15.81 -50.27 -17.70
C LYS A 85 17.05 -50.56 -16.85
N TYR A 86 16.90 -51.39 -15.81
CA TYR A 86 17.96 -51.70 -14.85
C TYR A 86 18.44 -53.16 -14.94
N LYS A 87 18.07 -53.87 -16.01
CA LYS A 87 18.39 -55.29 -16.23
C LYS A 87 19.56 -55.48 -17.18
#